data_AF-A0A8X6X3J0-F1
#
_entry.id   AF-A0A8X6X3J0-F1
#
_cell.length_a   1.000
_cell.length_b   1.000
_cell.length_c   1.000
_cell.angle_alpha   90.00
_cell.angle_beta   90.00
_cell.angle_gamma   90.00
#
_symmetry.space_group_name_H-M   'P 1'
#
loop_
_entity.id
_entity.type
_entity.pdbx_description
1 polymer ?
#
loop_
_entity_poly.entity_id
_entity_poly.type
_entity_poly.pdbx_seq_one_letter_code
_entity_poly.pdbx_strand_id
1 'polypeptide(L)'
;MARLPIFHIVIIRKKPLDISIASSDLGPSCKWTLLENLGSDNLPTLIELEKRQLVPTSNNKQWIFKKADWQSFAEAVDNGIKSIPLKDSVDLNWSSFKEMILRAAKKYIPRGKLKNRKPYLSSKSPLLQPLREERKIIFENRDTGRSNHTFLSDLKR
;
A
#
# COMPACT_ATOMS: atom_id res chain seq x y z
N MET A 1 18.70 8.27 -15.95
CA MET A 1 17.35 8.83 -15.64
C MET A 1 16.73 8.04 -14.50
N ALA A 2 16.77 8.57 -13.27
CA ALA A 2 16.21 7.90 -12.09
C ALA A 2 14.78 8.39 -11.85
N ARG A 3 13.82 7.47 -11.81
CA ARG A 3 12.43 7.74 -11.42
C ARG A 3 12.37 8.03 -9.92
N LEU A 4 11.76 9.16 -9.53
CA LEU A 4 11.54 9.55 -8.15
C LEU A 4 10.34 8.76 -7.56
N PRO A 5 10.40 8.33 -6.29
CA PRO A 5 9.27 7.69 -5.62
C PRO A 5 8.27 8.75 -5.14
N ILE A 6 7.00 8.57 -5.51
CA ILE A 6 5.87 9.39 -5.05
C ILE A 6 5.38 8.78 -3.72
N PHE A 7 5.48 9.53 -2.63
CA PHE A 7 4.86 9.12 -1.36
C PHE A 7 3.37 9.44 -1.40
N HIS A 8 2.55 8.42 -1.17
CA HIS A 8 1.09 8.50 -1.10
C HIS A 8 0.68 8.38 0.37
N ILE A 9 -0.10 9.33 0.88
CA ILE A 9 -0.71 9.29 2.22
C ILE A 9 -2.22 9.15 2.03
N VAL A 10 -2.87 8.29 2.82
CA VAL A 10 -4.24 7.78 2.60
C VAL A 10 -5.05 7.75 3.92
N ILE A 11 -6.21 8.43 3.89
CA ILE A 11 -7.56 8.18 4.49
C ILE A 11 -7.81 8.29 6.01
N ILE A 12 -8.90 9.00 6.42
CA ILE A 12 -10.08 8.50 7.21
C ILE A 12 -11.40 9.23 6.80
N ARG A 13 -12.55 8.50 6.83
CA ARG A 13 -13.95 8.78 6.40
C ARG A 13 -14.76 9.74 7.31
N LYS A 14 -15.87 10.38 6.88
CA LYS A 14 -17.25 9.86 6.62
C LYS A 14 -18.10 10.94 5.86
N LYS A 15 -18.26 10.83 4.52
CA LYS A 15 -18.82 11.79 3.51
C LYS A 15 -17.80 12.79 2.92
N PRO A 16 -17.83 13.06 1.60
CA PRO A 16 -16.62 13.28 0.81
C PRO A 16 -16.27 14.77 0.77
N LEU A 17 -15.30 15.17 1.58
CA LEU A 17 -14.43 16.29 1.25
C LEU A 17 -13.00 15.77 1.40
N ASP A 18 -12.38 15.42 0.27
CA ASP A 18 -10.97 15.09 0.25
C ASP A 18 -10.19 16.40 0.42
N ILE A 19 -9.72 16.65 1.64
CA ILE A 19 -8.91 17.83 1.95
C ILE A 19 -7.45 17.44 1.79
N SER A 20 -6.72 18.27 1.06
CA SER A 20 -5.28 18.19 0.96
C SER A 20 -4.72 19.49 1.56
N ILE A 21 -3.58 19.41 2.27
CA ILE A 21 -2.98 20.54 2.97
C ILE A 21 -1.49 20.58 2.64
N ALA A 22 -0.97 21.77 2.37
CA ALA A 22 0.46 22.04 2.28
C ALA A 22 0.85 23.07 3.34
N SER A 23 2.04 22.94 3.89
CA SER A 23 2.62 23.96 4.75
C SER A 23 2.89 25.25 3.95
N SER A 24 2.93 26.40 4.63
CA SER A 24 3.05 27.70 3.97
C SER A 24 4.34 27.86 3.14
N ASP A 25 5.40 27.15 3.51
CA ASP A 25 6.67 27.09 2.80
C ASP A 25 6.63 26.19 1.55
N LEU A 26 5.73 25.21 1.50
CA LEU A 26 5.56 24.29 0.37
C LEU A 26 4.44 24.71 -0.58
N GLY A 27 3.42 25.42 -0.09
CA GLY A 27 2.26 25.86 -0.86
C GLY A 27 2.60 26.49 -2.23
N PRO A 28 3.54 27.45 -2.30
CA PRO A 28 3.94 28.07 -3.57
C PRO A 28 4.59 27.11 -4.58
N SER A 29 5.12 25.97 -4.12
CA SER A 29 5.73 24.94 -4.98
C SER A 29 4.80 23.77 -5.28
N CYS A 30 3.55 23.80 -4.80
CA CYS A 30 2.58 22.74 -5.01
C CYS A 30 1.57 23.12 -6.11
N LYS A 31 1.37 22.22 -7.08
CA LYS A 31 0.27 22.28 -8.04
C LYS A 31 -0.80 21.27 -7.68
N TRP A 32 -2.06 21.64 -7.83
CA TRP A 32 -3.21 20.85 -7.39
C TRP A 32 -4.10 20.57 -8.58
N THR A 33 -4.34 19.30 -8.87
CA THR A 33 -5.11 18.85 -10.02
C THR A 33 -6.10 17.79 -9.58
N LEU A 34 -7.38 17.99 -9.86
CA LEU A 34 -8.38 16.94 -9.66
C LEU A 34 -8.26 15.94 -10.82
N LEU A 35 -8.06 14.67 -10.51
CA LEU A 35 -7.95 13.60 -11.50
C LEU A 35 -9.31 13.01 -11.82
N GLU A 36 -9.39 12.37 -12.97
CA GLU A 36 -10.56 11.60 -13.39
C GLU A 36 -10.91 10.50 -12.38
N ASN A 37 -12.20 10.15 -12.36
CA ASN A 37 -12.68 9.13 -11.45
C ASN A 37 -12.05 7.77 -11.77
N LEU A 38 -11.36 7.19 -10.78
CA LEU A 38 -10.80 5.83 -10.85
C LEU A 38 -11.84 4.75 -10.43
N GLY A 39 -13.12 5.04 -10.65
CA GLY A 39 -14.30 4.26 -10.26
C GLY A 39 -14.69 4.36 -8.78
N SER A 40 -14.10 5.29 -8.03
CA SER A 40 -14.44 5.56 -6.61
C SER A 40 -15.57 6.58 -6.55
N ASP A 41 -16.31 6.62 -5.45
CA ASP A 41 -17.28 7.71 -5.23
C ASP A 41 -16.58 9.07 -4.96
N ASN A 42 -15.24 9.07 -4.87
CA ASN A 42 -14.39 10.23 -4.66
C ASN A 42 -13.43 10.44 -5.84
N LEU A 43 -13.26 11.70 -6.26
CA LEU A 43 -12.27 12.08 -7.27
C LEU A 43 -10.88 12.21 -6.63
N PRO A 44 -9.84 11.55 -7.17
CA PRO A 44 -8.50 11.69 -6.63
C PRO A 44 -7.99 13.13 -6.82
N THR A 45 -7.37 13.72 -5.79
CA THR A 45 -6.62 14.98 -5.93
C THR A 45 -5.13 14.66 -6.07
N LEU A 46 -4.53 15.13 -7.17
CA LEU A 46 -3.09 15.08 -7.41
C LEU A 46 -2.45 16.38 -6.91
N ILE A 47 -1.43 16.25 -6.05
CA ILE A 47 -0.60 17.36 -5.62
C ILE A 47 0.81 17.12 -6.15
N GLU A 48 1.29 18.00 -7.03
CA GLU A 48 2.63 17.94 -7.59
C GLU A 48 3.52 18.96 -6.91
N LEU A 49 4.62 18.50 -6.31
CA LEU A 49 5.62 19.38 -5.71
C LEU A 49 6.74 19.67 -6.73
N GLU A 50 6.81 20.92 -7.19
CA GLU A 50 7.83 21.43 -8.12
C GLU A 50 9.17 21.75 -7.42
N LYS A 51 9.60 20.86 -6.52
CA LYS A 51 10.85 21.02 -5.75
C LYS A 51 11.72 19.80 -5.95
N ARG A 52 13.01 20.02 -6.21
CA ARG A 52 13.99 18.92 -6.22
C ARG A 52 14.10 18.34 -4.81
N GLN A 53 13.61 17.13 -4.63
CA GLN A 53 13.81 16.38 -3.41
C GLN A 53 15.17 15.67 -3.46
N LEU A 54 16.00 15.91 -2.45
CA LEU A 54 17.12 15.02 -2.15
C LEU A 54 16.51 13.75 -1.60
N VAL A 55 16.36 12.72 -2.43
CA VAL A 55 15.93 11.41 -1.96
C VAL A 55 17.11 10.81 -1.21
N PRO A 56 17.01 10.59 0.13
CA PRO A 56 18.06 9.90 0.84
C PRO A 56 18.22 8.52 0.20
N THR A 57 19.40 8.21 -0.32
CA THR A 57 19.68 6.85 -0.77
C THR A 57 19.77 5.98 0.47
N SER A 58 18.64 5.36 0.81
CA SER A 58 18.58 4.34 1.86
C SER A 58 19.55 3.22 1.50
N ASN A 59 20.61 3.06 2.31
CA ASN A 59 21.49 1.90 2.26
C ASN A 59 20.89 0.70 3.00
N ASN A 60 19.60 0.73 3.33
CA ASN A 60 18.96 -0.33 4.11
C ASN A 60 18.94 -1.63 3.31
N LYS A 61 19.66 -2.64 3.82
CA LYS A 61 19.63 -3.99 3.28
C LYS A 61 18.26 -4.60 3.57
N GLN A 62 17.59 -5.05 2.52
CA GLN A 62 16.30 -5.73 2.58
C GLN A 62 16.51 -7.25 2.62
N TRP A 63 15.54 -7.97 3.19
CA TRP A 63 15.51 -9.43 3.15
C TRP A 63 15.28 -9.93 1.72
N ILE A 64 16.07 -10.90 1.27
CA ILE A 64 15.97 -11.52 -0.05
C ILE A 64 15.38 -12.93 0.11
N PHE A 65 14.05 -13.00 0.24
CA PHE A 65 13.32 -14.25 0.48
C PHE A 65 13.55 -15.32 -0.59
N LYS A 66 13.82 -14.93 -1.84
CA LYS A 66 14.13 -15.88 -2.92
C LYS A 66 15.43 -16.67 -2.68
N LYS A 67 16.36 -16.13 -1.88
CA LYS A 67 17.63 -16.77 -1.54
C LYS A 67 17.64 -17.36 -0.12
N ALA A 68 16.48 -17.38 0.54
CA ALA A 68 16.37 -17.93 1.87
C ALA A 68 16.55 -19.45 1.83
N ASP A 69 17.32 -19.97 2.77
CA ASP A 69 17.31 -21.39 3.09
C ASP A 69 16.16 -21.65 4.06
N TRP A 70 14.98 -21.92 3.49
CA TRP A 70 13.75 -22.12 4.27
C TRP A 70 13.78 -23.38 5.13
N GLN A 71 14.49 -24.42 4.68
CA GLN A 71 14.59 -25.68 5.41
C GLN A 71 15.39 -25.47 6.70
N SER A 72 16.61 -24.92 6.58
CA SER A 72 17.44 -24.63 7.75
C SER A 72 16.83 -23.56 8.66
N PHE A 73 16.09 -22.60 8.10
CA PHE A 73 15.34 -21.63 8.89
C PHE A 73 14.26 -22.30 9.75
N ALA A 74 13.45 -23.18 9.15
CA ALA A 74 12.37 -23.88 9.85
C ALA A 74 12.94 -24.76 10.96
N GLU A 75 13.97 -25.57 10.66
CA GLU A 75 14.63 -26.42 11.64
C GLU A 75 15.21 -25.61 12.81
N ALA A 76 15.83 -24.45 12.53
CA ALA A 76 16.37 -23.60 13.58
C ALA A 76 15.29 -22.97 14.47
N VAL A 77 14.13 -22.61 13.90
CA VAL A 77 12.99 -22.10 14.66
C VAL A 77 12.38 -23.21 15.50
N ASP A 78 12.13 -24.39 14.93
CA ASP A 78 11.53 -25.52 15.64
C ASP A 78 12.40 -25.98 16.82
N ASN A 79 13.71 -26.08 16.62
CA ASN A 79 14.66 -26.39 17.69
C ASN A 79 14.74 -25.26 18.73
N GLY A 80 14.65 -24.01 18.29
CA GLY A 80 14.58 -22.85 19.17
C GLY A 80 13.35 -22.87 20.08
N ILE A 81 12.17 -23.17 19.52
CA ILE A 81 10.92 -23.23 20.29
C ILE A 81 11.00 -24.33 21.34
N LYS A 82 11.52 -25.52 20.99
CA LYS A 82 11.68 -26.64 21.92
C LYS A 82 12.65 -26.34 23.07
N SER A 83 13.60 -25.41 22.87
CA SER A 83 14.67 -25.13 23.83
C SER A 83 14.41 -23.89 24.70
N ILE A 84 13.40 -23.06 24.38
CA ILE A 84 13.06 -21.87 25.17
C ILE A 84 12.09 -22.27 26.30
N PRO A 85 12.52 -22.24 27.57
CA PRO A 85 11.60 -22.47 28.68
C PRO A 85 10.62 -21.29 28.78
N LEU A 86 9.35 -21.60 29.01
CA LEU A 86 8.33 -20.60 29.32
C LEU A 86 8.60 -20.02 30.71
N LYS A 87 8.52 -18.69 30.80
CA LYS A 87 8.55 -17.92 32.05
C LYS A 87 7.14 -17.50 32.42
N ASP A 88 6.94 -17.02 33.65
CA ASP A 88 5.62 -16.56 34.11
C ASP A 88 5.16 -15.27 33.42
N SER A 89 6.10 -14.48 32.89
CA SER A 89 5.79 -13.25 32.16
C SER A 89 5.57 -13.51 30.67
N VAL A 90 4.36 -13.22 30.20
CA VAL A 90 3.99 -13.26 28.78
C VAL A 90 4.89 -12.35 27.93
N ASP A 91 5.21 -11.15 28.42
CA ASP A 91 6.05 -10.19 27.69
C ASP A 91 7.48 -10.70 27.50
N LEU A 92 8.04 -11.38 28.50
CA LEU A 92 9.37 -11.99 28.41
C LEU A 92 9.37 -13.17 27.44
N ASN A 93 8.31 -13.99 27.44
CA ASN A 93 8.16 -15.10 26.51
C ASN A 93 8.03 -14.59 25.07
N TRP A 94 7.19 -13.57 24.85
CA TRP A 94 7.02 -12.93 23.54
C TRP A 94 8.32 -12.35 23.01
N SER A 95 9.06 -11.63 23.86
CA SER A 95 10.35 -11.04 23.49
C SER A 95 11.37 -12.11 23.13
N SER A 96 11.44 -13.20 23.90
CA SER A 96 12.36 -14.32 23.64
C SER A 96 12.03 -15.04 22.32
N PHE A 97 10.75 -15.32 22.08
CA PHE A 97 10.26 -15.92 20.84
C PHE A 97 10.58 -15.05 19.62
N LYS A 98 10.28 -13.75 19.70
CA LYS A 98 10.56 -12.79 18.63
C LYS A 98 12.04 -12.70 18.30
N GLU A 99 12.91 -12.59 19.31
CA GLU A 99 14.35 -12.55 19.12
C GLU A 99 14.90 -13.84 18.51
N MET A 100 14.37 -15.00 18.91
CA MET A 100 14.72 -16.28 18.30
C MET A 100 14.39 -16.31 16.80
N ILE A 101 13.16 -15.93 16.41
CA ILE A 101 12.78 -15.87 14.99
C ILE A 101 13.69 -14.91 14.23
N LEU A 102 13.94 -13.73 14.79
CA LEU A 102 14.81 -12.72 14.15
C LEU A 102 16.25 -13.21 14.00
N ARG A 103 16.77 -13.96 14.97
CA ARG A 103 18.11 -14.58 14.88
C ARG A 103 18.18 -15.64 13.80
N ALA A 104 17.20 -16.55 13.75
CA ALA A 104 17.11 -17.54 12.68
C ALA A 104 17.00 -16.86 11.30
N ALA A 105 16.13 -15.86 11.18
CA ALA A 105 15.97 -15.08 9.95
C ALA A 105 17.31 -14.44 9.54
N LYS A 106 18.03 -13.78 10.46
CA LYS A 106 19.33 -13.14 10.18
C LYS A 106 20.38 -14.12 9.65
N LYS A 107 20.31 -15.38 10.07
CA LYS A 107 21.26 -16.42 9.67
C LYS A 107 20.92 -17.04 8.31
N TYR A 108 19.64 -17.34 8.07
CA TYR A 108 19.22 -18.15 6.93
C TYR A 108 18.52 -17.37 5.81
N ILE A 109 18.17 -16.11 6.04
CA ILE A 109 17.56 -15.22 5.04
C ILE A 109 18.57 -14.12 4.70
N PRO A 110 19.22 -14.17 3.52
CA PRO A 110 20.20 -13.16 3.15
C PRO A 110 19.61 -11.74 3.10
N ARG A 111 20.39 -10.75 3.54
CA ARG A 111 20.05 -9.33 3.42
C ARG A 111 20.93 -8.64 2.39
N GLY A 112 20.32 -7.89 1.48
CA GLY A 112 21.07 -7.17 0.44
C GLY A 112 20.28 -6.07 -0.24
N LYS A 113 20.88 -5.46 -1.25
CA LYS A 113 20.20 -4.50 -2.12
C LYS A 113 19.37 -5.27 -3.13
N LEU A 114 18.04 -5.19 -3.03
CA LEU A 114 17.16 -5.75 -4.04
C LEU A 114 17.14 -4.81 -5.26
N LYS A 115 17.91 -5.15 -6.30
CA LYS A 115 17.82 -4.44 -7.59
C LYS A 115 16.45 -4.75 -8.22
N ASN A 116 15.76 -3.73 -8.71
CA ASN A 116 14.50 -3.83 -9.47
C ASN A 116 13.33 -4.46 -8.70
N ARG A 117 12.89 -3.83 -7.60
CA ARG A 117 11.63 -4.18 -6.94
C ARG A 117 10.48 -4.05 -7.95
N LYS A 118 9.94 -5.18 -8.42
CA LYS A 118 8.66 -5.20 -9.14
C LYS A 118 7.55 -5.12 -8.09
N PRO A 119 6.72 -4.06 -8.05
CA PRO A 119 5.57 -4.05 -7.17
C PRO A 119 4.63 -5.21 -7.53
N TYR A 120 4.07 -5.86 -6.51
CA TYR A 120 3.19 -7.04 -6.67
C TYR A 120 1.98 -6.71 -7.56
N LEU A 121 1.44 -5.49 -7.44
CA LEU A 121 0.53 -4.91 -8.40
C LEU A 121 1.22 -3.76 -9.12
N SER A 122 1.34 -3.90 -10.44
CA SER A 122 1.63 -2.77 -11.32
C SER A 122 0.36 -2.36 -12.04
N SER A 123 0.30 -1.13 -12.56
CA SER A 123 -0.84 -0.64 -13.35
C SER A 123 -1.20 -1.51 -14.55
N LYS A 124 -0.26 -2.36 -15.01
CA LYS A 124 -0.42 -3.34 -16.10
C LYS A 124 -0.60 -4.78 -15.61
N SER A 125 -0.88 -4.99 -14.32
CA SER A 125 -1.10 -6.33 -13.78
C SER A 125 -2.30 -6.99 -14.46
N PRO A 126 -2.16 -8.20 -15.04
CA PRO A 126 -3.28 -8.92 -15.64
C PRO A 126 -4.44 -9.14 -14.67
N LEU A 127 -4.15 -9.25 -13.37
CA LEU A 127 -5.15 -9.39 -12.31
C LEU A 127 -6.02 -8.13 -12.13
N LEU A 128 -5.53 -6.95 -12.52
CA LEU A 128 -6.27 -5.69 -12.36
C LEU A 128 -7.20 -5.39 -13.52
N GLN A 129 -6.95 -5.95 -14.72
CA GLN A 129 -7.77 -5.69 -15.90
C GLN A 129 -9.22 -6.13 -15.74
N PRO A 130 -9.53 -7.38 -15.31
CA PRO A 130 -10.93 -7.80 -15.14
C PRO A 130 -11.64 -6.99 -14.04
N LEU A 131 -10.94 -6.70 -12.94
CA LEU A 131 -11.48 -5.89 -11.84
C LEU A 131 -11.79 -4.45 -12.26
N ARG A 132 -10.99 -3.88 -13.19
CA ARG A 132 -11.25 -2.55 -13.74
C ARG A 132 -12.47 -2.55 -14.66
N GLU A 133 -12.64 -3.61 -15.45
CA GLU A 133 -13.74 -3.72 -16.40
C GLU A 133 -15.07 -3.97 -15.68
N GLU A 134 -15.10 -4.89 -14.71
CA GLU A 134 -16.26 -5.13 -13.84
C GLU A 134 -16.72 -3.83 -13.16
N ARG A 135 -15.76 -3.00 -12.74
CA ARG A 135 -16.04 -1.70 -12.12
C ARG A 135 -16.64 -0.68 -13.09
N LYS A 136 -16.20 -0.63 -14.35
CA LYS A 136 -16.79 0.27 -15.36
C LYS A 136 -18.25 -0.09 -15.61
N ILE A 137 -18.56 -1.38 -15.72
CA ILE A 137 -19.94 -1.88 -15.91
C ILE A 137 -20.83 -1.43 -14.74
N ILE A 138 -20.36 -1.55 -13.50
CA ILE A 138 -21.10 -1.08 -12.32
C ILE A 138 -21.36 0.43 -12.38
N PHE A 139 -20.39 1.21 -12.85
CA PHE A 139 -20.51 2.66 -12.95
C PHE A 139 -21.52 3.08 -14.03
N GLU A 140 -21.41 2.51 -15.24
CA GLU A 140 -22.34 2.75 -16.35
C GLU A 140 -23.79 2.35 -15.98
N ASN A 141 -23.96 1.25 -15.23
CA ASN A 141 -25.27 0.82 -14.74
C ASN A 141 -25.84 1.74 -13.64
N ARG A 142 -24.99 2.39 -12.84
CA ARG A 142 -25.43 3.38 -11.84
C ARG A 142 -25.94 4.67 -12.50
N ASP A 143 -25.31 5.11 -13.58
CA ASP A 143 -25.73 6.32 -14.31
C ASP A 143 -27.00 6.07 -15.13
N THR A 144 -27.16 4.90 -15.75
CA THR A 144 -28.38 4.55 -16.49
C THR A 144 -29.59 4.27 -15.58
N GLY A 145 -29.38 3.71 -14.39
CA GLY A 145 -30.44 3.53 -13.38
C GLY A 145 -30.99 4.84 -12.81
N ARG A 146 -30.21 5.93 -12.85
CA ARG A 146 -30.64 7.27 -12.40
C ARG A 146 -31.53 7.97 -13.44
N SER A 147 -31.34 7.70 -14.73
CA SER A 147 -32.12 8.30 -15.82
C SER A 147 -33.59 7.84 -15.84
N ASN A 148 -33.93 6.69 -15.24
CA ASN A 148 -35.29 6.15 -15.27
C ASN A 148 -36.19 6.64 -14.12
N HIS A 149 -35.65 7.40 -13.16
CA HIS A 149 -36.42 7.88 -12.00
C HIS A 149 -36.91 9.34 -12.11
N THR A 150 -36.57 10.06 -13.18
CA THR A 150 -36.97 11.47 -13.38
C THR A 150 -38.20 11.68 -14.27
N PHE A 151 -38.93 10.63 -14.66
CA PHE A 151 -40.12 10.77 -15.55
C PHE A 151 -41.48 10.40 -14.93
N LEU A 152 -41.56 10.08 -13.63
CA LEU A 152 -42.82 9.67 -12.98
C LEU A 152 -43.28 10.58 -11.82
N SER A 153 -42.78 11.82 -11.73
CA SER A 153 -43.30 12.81 -10.77
C SER A 153 -44.27 13.83 -11.36
N ASP A 154 -44.41 13.93 -12.69
CA ASP A 154 -45.12 15.05 -13.32
C ASP A 154 -46.50 14.67 -13.91
N LEU A 155 -47.05 13.50 -13.56
CA LEU A 155 -48.37 13.07 -14.01
C LEU A 155 -49.34 12.76 -12.84
N LYS A 156 -49.41 13.65 -11.85
CA LYS A 156 -50.56 13.76 -10.94
C LYS A 156 -50.79 15.23 -10.57
N ARG A 157 -51.56 15.94 -11.38
CA ARG A 157 -52.32 17.12 -10.97
C ARG A 157 -53.73 17.01 -11.53
#